data_AF-A0A7Y8KY76-F1
#
_entry.id   AF-A0A7Y8KY76-F1
#
_cell.length_a   1.000
_cell.length_b   1.000
_cell.length_c   1.000
_cell.angle_alpha   90.00
_cell.angle_beta   90.00
_cell.angle_gamma   90.00
#
_symmetry.space_group_name_H-M   'P 1'
#
loop_
_entity.id
_entity.type
_entity.pdbx_description
1 polymer ?
#
loop_
_entity_poly.entity_id
_entity_poly.type
_entity_poly.pdbx_seq_one_letter_code
_entity_poly.pdbx_strand_id
1 'polypeptide(L)'
;MANKRDIYSDEEHSILYAETKGACPLCMMPILFKKPGSNKPKKGYEVAHIYPLNPTAAQAQALTGYPVPTDLNSLENVIALCPTCHTRYDKDFKLAELAKLQKIKDDFLDVSKAKLTASQYVIQSEVCEILDAIVGFDFDDLNLGSPNFDVATVDKKLKTGMSPLQKHEIKQNAISFYVRIRDHLRFLEQQDQVAVRILQNQIKTFYLEMSKQNPGNKDLVFNYVAQWISDRAGKPILAAKVLTSFFVQNCEVFDVDPN
;
A
#
# COMPACT_ATOMS: atom_id res chain seq x y z
N MET A 1 -37.45 -14.19 -4.21
CA MET A 1 -37.15 -14.56 -2.81
C MET A 1 -36.04 -13.66 -2.33
N ALA A 2 -36.06 -13.20 -1.08
CA ALA A 2 -34.97 -12.38 -0.55
C ALA A 2 -33.68 -13.22 -0.46
N ASN A 3 -32.55 -12.65 -0.87
CA ASN A 3 -31.24 -13.26 -0.70
C ASN A 3 -30.95 -13.42 0.79
N LYS A 4 -30.46 -14.59 1.17
CA LYS A 4 -30.09 -14.90 2.55
C LYS A 4 -28.74 -14.25 2.85
N ARG A 5 -28.66 -13.60 4.01
CA ARG A 5 -27.41 -13.06 4.54
C ARG A 5 -26.61 -14.19 5.15
N ASP A 6 -25.34 -14.30 4.76
CA ASP A 6 -24.44 -15.29 5.33
C ASP A 6 -23.93 -14.86 6.70
N ILE A 7 -23.60 -15.88 7.50
CA ILE A 7 -22.94 -15.72 8.80
C ILE A 7 -21.46 -15.86 8.52
N TYR A 8 -20.72 -14.77 8.71
CA TYR A 8 -19.29 -14.75 8.52
C TYR A 8 -18.58 -15.45 9.69
N SER A 9 -17.56 -16.24 9.40
CA SER A 9 -16.73 -16.95 10.38
C SER A 9 -15.85 -16.00 11.20
N ASP A 10 -15.22 -16.52 12.25
CA ASP A 10 -14.28 -15.74 13.06
C ASP A 10 -13.03 -15.32 12.24
N GLU A 11 -12.58 -16.17 11.31
CA GLU A 11 -11.50 -15.88 10.38
C GLU A 11 -11.88 -14.75 9.40
N GLU A 12 -13.09 -14.80 8.85
CA GLU A 12 -13.63 -13.75 7.97
C GLU A 12 -13.77 -12.41 8.71
N HIS A 13 -14.26 -12.46 9.95
CA HIS A 13 -14.27 -11.31 10.85
C HIS A 13 -12.86 -10.75 11.13
N SER A 14 -11.86 -11.62 11.22
CA SER A 14 -10.46 -11.22 11.42
C SER A 14 -9.88 -10.52 10.20
N ILE A 15 -10.22 -11.01 8.99
CA ILE A 15 -9.85 -10.35 7.72
C ILE A 15 -10.49 -8.95 7.66
N LEU A 16 -11.81 -8.85 7.84
CA LEU A 16 -12.53 -7.58 7.76
C LEU A 16 -12.02 -6.56 8.78
N TYR A 17 -11.68 -7.00 10.01
CA TYR A 17 -11.09 -6.10 11.00
C TYR A 17 -9.68 -5.63 10.63
N ALA A 18 -8.86 -6.51 10.07
CA ALA A 18 -7.49 -6.18 9.66
C ALA A 18 -7.46 -5.15 8.52
N GLU A 19 -8.39 -5.27 7.55
CA GLU A 19 -8.57 -4.32 6.46
C GLU A 19 -8.76 -2.88 6.96
N THR A 20 -9.58 -2.69 8.00
CA THR A 20 -9.86 -1.35 8.51
C THR A 20 -8.81 -0.79 9.47
N LYS A 21 -7.74 -1.54 9.74
CA LYS A 21 -6.66 -1.15 10.67
C LYS A 21 -7.19 -0.79 12.08
N GLY A 22 -8.29 -1.43 12.50
CA GLY A 22 -8.86 -1.28 13.83
C GLY A 22 -9.78 -0.08 14.06
N ALA A 23 -10.06 0.72 13.02
CA ALA A 23 -10.97 1.85 13.08
C ALA A 23 -12.07 1.74 12.02
N CYS A 24 -13.21 2.42 12.23
CA CYS A 24 -14.25 2.51 11.21
C CYS A 24 -13.73 3.36 10.03
N PRO A 25 -13.78 2.88 8.78
CA PRO A 25 -13.20 3.61 7.65
C PRO A 25 -13.94 4.91 7.27
N LEU A 26 -15.16 5.11 7.80
CA LEU A 26 -15.95 6.31 7.54
C LEU A 26 -15.79 7.42 8.58
N CYS A 27 -15.53 7.07 9.85
CA CYS A 27 -15.49 8.04 10.94
C CYS A 27 -14.24 7.93 11.82
N MET A 28 -13.34 6.98 11.54
CA MET A 28 -12.09 6.72 12.27
C MET A 28 -12.26 6.36 13.74
N MET A 29 -13.49 6.14 14.21
CA MET A 29 -13.74 5.67 15.58
C MET A 29 -13.25 4.23 15.76
N PRO A 30 -12.65 3.88 16.92
CA PRO A 30 -12.24 2.52 17.21
C PRO A 30 -13.43 1.55 17.13
N ILE A 31 -13.20 0.40 16.51
CA ILE A 31 -14.23 -0.66 16.35
C ILE A 31 -13.97 -1.89 17.22
N LEU A 32 -12.99 -1.82 18.10
CA LEU A 32 -12.85 -2.69 19.27
C LEU A 32 -12.66 -1.82 20.51
N PHE A 33 -13.39 -2.12 21.58
CA PHE A 33 -13.31 -1.35 22.81
C PHE A 33 -13.36 -2.24 24.06
N LYS A 34 -12.67 -1.79 25.11
CA LYS A 34 -12.80 -2.35 26.46
C LYS A 34 -13.71 -1.44 27.26
N LYS A 35 -14.80 -1.98 27.81
CA LYS A 35 -15.63 -1.25 28.77
C LYS A 35 -14.88 -1.10 30.10
N PRO A 36 -15.03 0.01 30.84
CA PRO A 36 -14.51 0.11 32.20
C PRO A 36 -14.93 -1.10 33.04
N GLY A 37 -13.96 -1.75 33.69
CA GLY A 37 -14.19 -2.98 34.48
C GLY A 37 -14.25 -4.29 33.69
N SER A 38 -14.10 -4.28 32.35
CA SER A 38 -14.05 -5.50 31.53
C SER A 38 -12.61 -5.86 31.16
N ASN A 39 -12.23 -7.11 31.43
CA ASN A 39 -10.92 -7.64 30.99
C ASN A 39 -10.91 -8.06 29.51
N LYS A 40 -12.09 -8.25 28.89
CA LYS A 40 -12.22 -8.68 27.49
C LYS A 40 -12.59 -7.52 26.57
N PRO A 41 -11.97 -7.41 25.38
CA PRO A 41 -12.41 -6.48 24.34
C PRO A 41 -13.79 -6.91 23.80
N LYS A 42 -14.57 -5.94 23.32
CA LYS A 42 -15.86 -6.18 22.67
C LYS A 42 -15.84 -5.73 21.21
N LYS A 43 -16.52 -6.50 20.36
CA LYS A 43 -16.77 -6.16 18.96
C LYS A 43 -17.61 -4.89 18.88
N GLY A 44 -17.08 -3.88 18.19
CA GLY A 44 -17.68 -2.56 18.00
C GLY A 44 -17.99 -2.24 16.55
N TYR A 45 -18.09 -3.26 15.70
CA TYR A 45 -18.48 -3.13 14.29
C TYR A 45 -19.53 -4.16 13.90
N GLU A 46 -20.17 -3.86 12.78
CA GLU A 46 -21.08 -4.70 12.04
C GLU A 46 -20.54 -4.87 10.61
N VAL A 47 -20.86 -5.98 9.97
CA VAL A 47 -20.51 -6.21 8.57
C VAL A 47 -21.58 -5.55 7.71
N ALA A 48 -21.21 -4.64 6.83
CA ALA A 48 -22.13 -3.95 5.94
C ALA A 48 -21.94 -4.46 4.51
N HIS A 49 -23.04 -4.72 3.80
CA HIS A 49 -23.01 -4.97 2.36
C HIS A 49 -22.80 -3.65 1.63
N ILE A 50 -21.76 -3.56 0.80
CA ILE A 50 -21.48 -2.37 -0.01
C ILE A 50 -22.49 -2.29 -1.14
N TYR A 51 -22.58 -3.31 -1.98
CA TYR A 51 -23.73 -3.47 -2.86
C TYR A 51 -24.86 -4.14 -2.06
N PRO A 52 -26.07 -3.57 -1.97
CA PRO A 52 -27.13 -4.09 -1.11
C PRO A 52 -27.49 -5.55 -1.44
N LEU A 53 -27.58 -6.39 -0.41
CA LEU A 53 -27.97 -7.80 -0.54
C LEU A 53 -29.41 -7.96 -1.07
N ASN A 54 -30.31 -7.08 -0.63
CA ASN A 54 -31.72 -7.05 -0.99
C ASN A 54 -32.13 -5.59 -1.26
N PRO A 55 -31.80 -5.02 -2.44
CA PRO A 55 -32.14 -3.64 -2.75
C PRO A 55 -33.65 -3.44 -2.78
N THR A 56 -34.12 -2.37 -2.14
CA THR A 56 -35.49 -1.87 -2.33
C THR A 56 -35.73 -1.45 -3.78
N ALA A 57 -36.98 -1.28 -4.19
CA ALA A 57 -37.30 -0.84 -5.56
C ALA A 57 -36.60 0.48 -5.94
N ALA A 58 -36.54 1.44 -5.01
CA ALA A 58 -35.84 2.71 -5.21
C ALA A 58 -34.32 2.52 -5.34
N GLN A 59 -33.72 1.64 -4.52
CA GLN A 59 -32.29 1.32 -4.62
C GLN A 59 -31.98 0.60 -5.93
N ALA A 60 -32.80 -0.37 -6.35
CA ALA A 60 -32.62 -1.09 -7.60
C ALA A 60 -32.67 -0.14 -8.80
N GLN A 61 -33.58 0.83 -8.80
CA GLN A 61 -33.64 1.87 -9.82
C GLN A 61 -32.37 2.73 -9.81
N ALA A 62 -31.91 3.17 -8.64
CA ALA A 62 -30.68 3.95 -8.52
C ALA A 62 -29.43 3.17 -8.98
N LEU A 63 -29.39 1.86 -8.74
CA LEU A 63 -28.29 0.97 -9.11
C LEU A 63 -28.29 0.56 -10.60
N THR A 64 -29.22 1.07 -11.41
CA THR A 64 -29.26 0.77 -12.84
C THR A 64 -27.93 1.19 -13.51
N GLY A 65 -27.24 0.23 -14.13
CA GLY A 65 -25.95 0.45 -14.77
C GLY A 65 -24.74 0.36 -13.84
N TYR A 66 -24.93 0.15 -12.54
CA TYR A 66 -23.84 -0.18 -11.62
C TYR A 66 -23.49 -1.68 -11.72
N PRO A 67 -22.20 -2.04 -11.61
CA PRO A 67 -21.78 -3.44 -11.65
C PRO A 67 -22.31 -4.19 -10.44
N VAL A 68 -23.00 -5.30 -10.69
CA VAL A 68 -23.49 -6.20 -9.65
C VAL A 68 -22.36 -7.17 -9.30
N PRO A 69 -21.99 -7.32 -8.02
CA PRO A 69 -21.02 -8.32 -7.61
C PRO A 69 -21.45 -9.73 -8.00
N THR A 70 -20.50 -10.57 -8.40
CA THR A 70 -20.74 -11.98 -8.75
C THR A 70 -21.33 -12.76 -7.57
N ASP A 71 -20.87 -12.43 -6.36
CA ASP A 71 -21.41 -12.94 -5.10
C ASP A 71 -21.67 -11.76 -4.16
N LEU A 72 -22.94 -11.60 -3.76
CA LEU A 72 -23.37 -10.51 -2.88
C LEU A 72 -22.89 -10.68 -1.43
N ASN A 73 -22.62 -11.91 -0.98
CA ASN A 73 -22.06 -12.18 0.36
C ASN A 73 -20.54 -12.33 0.33
N SER A 74 -19.88 -12.15 -0.81
CA SER A 74 -18.42 -12.19 -0.90
C SER A 74 -17.78 -11.19 0.05
N LEU A 75 -16.62 -11.56 0.61
CA LEU A 75 -15.76 -10.64 1.36
C LEU A 75 -15.40 -9.39 0.58
N GLU A 76 -15.36 -9.45 -0.76
CA GLU A 76 -15.11 -8.31 -1.64
C GLU A 76 -16.26 -7.29 -1.64
N ASN A 77 -17.50 -7.73 -1.33
CA ASN A 77 -18.68 -6.87 -1.31
C ASN A 77 -19.10 -6.46 0.12
N VAL A 78 -18.33 -6.82 1.15
CA VAL A 78 -18.64 -6.42 2.53
C VAL A 78 -17.51 -5.70 3.23
N ILE A 79 -17.87 -4.88 4.20
CA ILE A 79 -16.93 -4.01 4.94
C ILE A 79 -17.34 -3.86 6.40
N ALA A 80 -16.36 -3.81 7.31
CA ALA A 80 -16.63 -3.56 8.73
C ALA A 80 -16.88 -2.07 9.00
N LEU A 81 -18.06 -1.73 9.52
CA LEU A 81 -18.43 -0.37 9.91
C LEU A 81 -18.87 -0.32 11.37
N CYS A 82 -18.67 0.81 12.06
CA CYS A 82 -19.31 1.01 13.36
C CYS A 82 -20.85 1.06 13.21
N PRO A 83 -21.64 0.69 14.24
CA PRO A 83 -23.10 0.63 14.15
C PRO A 83 -23.74 1.94 13.67
N THR A 84 -23.18 3.09 14.06
CA THR A 84 -23.67 4.41 13.64
C THR A 84 -23.51 4.62 12.13
N CYS A 85 -22.33 4.30 11.58
CA CYS A 85 -22.07 4.45 10.16
C CYS A 85 -22.84 3.43 9.32
N HIS A 86 -22.95 2.19 9.79
CA HIS A 86 -23.76 1.16 9.14
C HIS A 86 -25.23 1.56 9.10
N THR A 87 -25.81 1.95 10.23
CA THR A 87 -27.22 2.39 10.31
C THR A 87 -27.49 3.58 9.38
N ARG A 88 -26.57 4.55 9.31
CA ARG A 88 -26.72 5.70 8.40
C ARG A 88 -26.74 5.26 6.95
N TYR A 89 -25.81 4.39 6.58
CA TYR A 89 -25.68 3.88 5.21
C TYR A 89 -26.94 3.09 4.78
N ASP A 90 -27.45 2.22 5.65
CA ASP A 90 -28.63 1.40 5.37
C ASP A 90 -29.91 2.24 5.26
N LYS A 91 -30.08 3.26 6.12
CA LYS A 91 -31.31 4.05 6.21
C LYS A 91 -31.38 5.22 5.24
N ASP A 92 -30.25 5.79 4.83
CA ASP A 92 -30.15 6.95 3.94
C ASP A 92 -29.26 6.64 2.74
N PHE A 93 -29.62 5.58 2.02
CA PHE A 93 -28.83 5.06 0.89
C PHE A 93 -28.62 6.13 -0.18
N LYS A 94 -27.35 6.37 -0.52
CA LYS A 94 -26.92 7.26 -1.61
C LYS A 94 -25.87 6.56 -2.47
N LEU A 95 -26.02 6.65 -3.79
CA LEU A 95 -25.04 6.10 -4.73
C LEU A 95 -23.63 6.64 -4.49
N ALA A 96 -23.50 7.91 -4.12
CA ALA A 96 -22.21 8.50 -3.78
C ALA A 96 -21.55 7.84 -2.55
N GLU A 97 -22.33 7.42 -1.55
CA GLU A 97 -21.81 6.70 -0.39
C GLU A 97 -21.42 5.26 -0.74
N LEU A 98 -22.19 4.60 -1.61
CA LEU A 98 -21.83 3.28 -2.14
C LEU A 98 -20.51 3.34 -2.90
N ALA A 99 -20.36 4.29 -3.84
CA ALA A 99 -19.13 4.45 -4.61
C ALA A 99 -17.91 4.75 -3.72
N LYS A 100 -18.13 5.52 -2.63
CA LYS A 100 -17.10 5.76 -1.63
C LYS A 100 -16.68 4.48 -0.90
N LEU A 101 -17.64 3.66 -0.48
CA LEU A 101 -17.35 2.39 0.20
C LEU A 101 -16.68 1.37 -0.72
N GLN A 102 -17.10 1.30 -2.00
CA GLN A 102 -16.43 0.49 -3.02
C GLN A 102 -14.96 0.88 -3.14
N LYS A 103 -14.67 2.17 -3.33
CA LYS A 103 -13.29 2.65 -3.42
C LYS A 103 -12.45 2.31 -2.19
N ILE A 104 -13.01 2.49 -0.99
CA ILE A 104 -12.32 2.11 0.27
C ILE A 104 -12.02 0.62 0.29
N LYS A 105 -12.97 -0.20 -0.15
CA LYS A 105 -12.81 -1.65 -0.17
C LYS A 105 -11.78 -2.10 -1.21
N ASP A 106 -11.79 -1.50 -2.40
CA ASP A 106 -10.78 -1.74 -3.44
C ASP A 106 -9.38 -1.42 -2.90
N ASP A 107 -9.21 -0.27 -2.23
CA ASP A 107 -7.93 0.10 -1.58
C ASP A 107 -7.48 -0.96 -0.54
N PHE A 108 -8.42 -1.57 0.21
CA PHE A 108 -8.11 -2.64 1.17
C PHE A 108 -7.71 -3.95 0.50
N LEU A 109 -8.36 -4.31 -0.60
CA LEU A 109 -8.05 -5.50 -1.38
C LEU A 109 -6.68 -5.37 -2.06
N ASP A 110 -6.37 -4.20 -2.62
CA ASP A 110 -5.08 -3.92 -3.23
C ASP A 110 -3.94 -4.02 -2.21
N VAL A 111 -4.11 -3.46 -1.01
CA VAL A 111 -3.13 -3.61 0.07
C VAL A 111 -2.96 -5.07 0.49
N SER A 112 -4.05 -5.84 0.60
CA SER A 112 -4.00 -7.26 0.98
C SER A 112 -3.26 -8.09 -0.07
N LYS A 113 -3.53 -7.83 -1.35
CA LYS A 113 -2.85 -8.47 -2.49
C LYS A 113 -1.37 -8.11 -2.56
N ALA A 114 -1.02 -6.85 -2.33
CA ALA A 114 0.36 -6.39 -2.26
C ALA A 114 1.12 -7.10 -1.13
N LYS A 115 0.51 -7.25 0.05
CA LYS A 115 1.09 -8.00 1.18
C LYS A 115 1.30 -9.48 0.89
N LEU A 116 0.32 -10.13 0.25
CA LEU A 116 0.45 -11.53 -0.16
C LEU A 116 1.56 -11.71 -1.21
N THR A 117 1.62 -10.81 -2.18
CA THR A 117 2.70 -10.79 -3.18
C THR A 117 4.04 -10.62 -2.48
N ALA A 118 4.15 -9.62 -1.60
CA ALA A 118 5.33 -9.34 -0.81
C ALA A 118 5.80 -10.54 0.00
N SER A 119 4.89 -11.32 0.61
CA SER A 119 5.23 -12.47 1.46
C SER A 119 5.94 -13.60 0.70
N GLN A 120 5.72 -13.71 -0.61
CA GLN A 120 6.30 -14.74 -1.48
C GLN A 120 7.77 -14.49 -1.87
N TYR A 121 8.27 -13.26 -1.71
CA TYR A 121 9.66 -12.90 -2.01
C TYR A 121 10.53 -12.91 -0.74
N VAL A 122 11.50 -13.82 -0.66
CA VAL A 122 12.45 -13.90 0.46
C VAL A 122 13.56 -12.87 0.29
N ILE A 123 13.70 -11.92 1.22
CA ILE A 123 14.88 -11.05 1.27
C ILE A 123 15.98 -11.75 2.06
N GLN A 124 17.20 -11.78 1.52
CA GLN A 124 18.40 -12.30 2.19
C GLN A 124 19.00 -11.27 3.18
N SER A 125 19.84 -11.72 4.11
CA SER A 125 20.45 -10.94 5.22
C SER A 125 21.08 -9.61 4.80
N GLU A 126 21.57 -9.53 3.57
CA GLU A 126 22.44 -8.47 3.06
C GLU A 126 21.67 -7.17 2.76
N VAL A 127 20.34 -7.25 2.59
CA VAL A 127 19.47 -6.06 2.48
C VAL A 127 19.34 -5.33 3.82
N CYS A 128 19.34 -6.09 4.92
CA CYS A 128 19.31 -5.51 6.26
C CYS A 128 20.58 -4.70 6.53
N GLU A 129 21.75 -5.19 6.10
CA GLU A 129 23.05 -4.52 6.26
C GLU A 129 23.11 -3.19 5.51
N ILE A 130 22.59 -3.13 4.28
CA ILE A 130 22.50 -1.89 3.49
C ILE A 130 21.63 -0.85 4.20
N LEU A 131 20.48 -1.28 4.70
CA LEU A 131 19.56 -0.37 5.35
C LEU A 131 20.05 0.04 6.74
N ASP A 132 20.81 -0.81 7.43
CA ASP A 132 21.52 -0.45 8.66
C ASP A 132 22.52 0.67 8.42
N ALA A 133 23.30 0.58 7.34
CA ALA A 133 24.21 1.66 6.97
C ALA A 133 23.46 2.95 6.60
N ILE A 134 22.33 2.85 5.87
CA ILE A 134 21.50 4.01 5.52
C ILE A 134 20.92 4.68 6.77
N VAL A 135 20.44 3.88 7.74
CA VAL A 135 19.91 4.40 9.01
C VAL A 135 21.02 5.02 9.87
N GLY A 136 22.24 4.48 9.79
CA GLY A 136 23.41 4.99 10.50
C GLY A 136 24.07 6.21 9.85
N PHE A 137 23.59 6.69 8.70
CA PHE A 137 24.16 7.88 8.06
C PHE A 137 23.85 9.14 8.86
N ASP A 138 24.90 9.87 9.25
CA ASP A 138 24.77 11.19 9.86
C ASP A 138 24.40 12.23 8.80
N PHE A 139 23.26 12.90 8.98
CA PHE A 139 22.70 13.89 8.05
C PHE A 139 23.47 15.22 8.07
N ASP A 140 24.31 15.46 9.07
CA ASP A 140 25.05 16.73 9.21
C ASP A 140 26.27 16.84 8.26
N ASP A 141 26.65 15.74 7.63
CA ASP A 141 27.81 15.67 6.73
C ASP A 141 27.37 15.59 5.24
N LEU A 142 26.15 16.06 4.95
CA LEU A 142 25.57 16.15 3.60
C LEU A 142 26.27 17.23 2.78
N ASN A 143 27.23 16.81 1.96
CA ASN A 143 27.80 17.67 0.94
C ASN A 143 26.74 17.90 -0.15
N LEU A 144 26.11 19.09 -0.16
CA LEU A 144 24.99 19.50 -1.03
C LEU A 144 25.37 19.71 -2.52
N GLY A 145 26.36 18.98 -3.01
CA GLY A 145 26.78 19.02 -4.40
C GLY A 145 27.23 17.65 -4.87
N SER A 146 26.35 16.92 -5.54
CA SER A 146 26.74 15.69 -6.24
C SER A 146 26.83 15.96 -7.74
N PRO A 147 28.04 15.93 -8.34
CA PRO A 147 28.20 16.00 -9.79
C PRO A 147 27.72 14.73 -10.54
N ASN A 148 27.21 13.71 -9.83
CA ASN A 148 26.83 12.41 -10.40
C ASN A 148 25.31 12.11 -10.32
N PHE A 149 24.48 13.06 -9.92
CA PHE A 149 23.02 12.89 -9.93
C PHE A 149 22.46 13.27 -11.31
N ASP A 150 21.96 12.29 -12.06
CA ASP A 150 21.27 12.56 -13.33
C ASP A 150 19.79 12.86 -13.09
N VAL A 151 19.54 14.14 -12.76
CA VAL A 151 18.19 14.71 -12.60
C VAL A 151 17.31 14.41 -13.82
N ALA A 152 17.89 14.43 -15.03
CA ALA A 152 17.16 14.32 -16.28
C ALA A 152 16.60 12.89 -16.47
N THR A 153 17.32 11.86 -16.03
CA THR A 153 16.83 10.48 -16.05
C THR A 153 15.65 10.28 -15.11
N VAL A 154 15.73 10.81 -13.88
CA VAL A 154 14.61 10.77 -12.93
C VAL A 154 13.41 11.55 -13.47
N ASP A 155 13.64 12.71 -14.09
CA ASP A 155 12.56 13.52 -14.68
C ASP A 155 11.81 12.81 -15.80
N LYS A 156 12.52 12.06 -16.65
CA LYS A 156 11.94 11.29 -17.75
C LYS A 156 11.09 10.13 -17.22
N LYS A 157 11.60 9.35 -16.26
CA LYS A 157 10.88 8.20 -15.68
C LYS A 157 9.61 8.60 -14.94
N LEU A 158 9.64 9.77 -14.28
CA LEU A 158 8.56 10.30 -13.46
C LEU A 158 7.72 11.36 -14.19
N LYS A 159 7.73 11.35 -15.53
CA LYS A 159 7.01 12.33 -16.36
C LYS A 159 5.49 12.17 -16.26
N THR A 160 5.02 10.93 -16.21
CA THR A 160 3.59 10.58 -16.16
C THR A 160 3.31 9.64 -14.99
N GLY A 161 2.06 9.63 -14.50
CA GLY A 161 1.62 8.69 -13.47
C GLY A 161 2.20 8.93 -12.08
N MET A 162 2.90 10.04 -11.85
CA MET A 162 3.45 10.41 -10.54
C MET A 162 3.06 11.84 -10.13
N SER A 163 2.69 12.02 -8.87
CA SER A 163 2.35 13.31 -8.29
C SER A 163 3.57 14.24 -8.15
N PRO A 164 3.39 15.57 -8.24
CA PRO A 164 4.49 16.52 -8.07
C PRO A 164 5.22 16.40 -6.73
N LEU A 165 4.47 16.08 -5.66
CA LEU A 165 5.04 15.94 -4.31
C LEU A 165 5.93 14.70 -4.19
N GLN A 166 5.44 13.54 -4.67
CA GLN A 166 6.21 12.30 -4.67
C GLN A 166 7.45 12.40 -5.57
N LYS A 167 7.32 13.09 -6.72
CA LYS A 167 8.43 13.39 -7.62
C LYS A 167 9.49 14.26 -6.94
N HIS A 168 9.08 15.28 -6.17
CA HIS A 168 10.00 16.10 -5.40
C HIS A 168 10.70 15.30 -4.30
N GLU A 169 9.97 14.47 -3.53
CA GLU A 169 10.53 13.58 -2.51
C GLU A 169 11.63 12.68 -3.10
N ILE A 170 11.34 11.99 -4.21
CA ILE A 170 12.30 11.10 -4.87
C ILE A 170 13.55 11.86 -5.32
N LYS A 171 13.38 13.04 -5.91
CA LYS A 171 14.51 13.86 -6.35
C LYS A 171 15.39 14.28 -5.19
N GLN A 172 14.80 14.83 -4.13
CA GLN A 172 15.58 15.29 -2.98
C GLN A 172 16.31 14.13 -2.32
N ASN A 173 15.63 13.00 -2.11
CA ASN A 173 16.25 11.81 -1.55
C ASN A 173 17.41 11.31 -2.41
N ALA A 174 17.22 11.23 -3.73
CA ALA A 174 18.27 10.80 -4.61
C ALA A 174 19.44 11.81 -4.63
N ILE A 175 19.19 13.12 -4.71
CA ILE A 175 20.25 14.15 -4.64
C ILE A 175 21.05 14.03 -3.34
N SER A 176 20.37 13.97 -2.20
CA SER A 176 20.99 14.01 -0.87
C SER A 176 21.74 12.73 -0.52
N PHE A 177 21.23 11.56 -0.93
CA PHE A 177 21.76 10.26 -0.45
C PHE A 177 22.47 9.43 -1.52
N TYR A 178 22.41 9.80 -2.80
CA TYR A 178 22.90 8.94 -3.89
C TYR A 178 24.37 8.53 -3.75
N VAL A 179 25.27 9.48 -3.49
CA VAL A 179 26.72 9.19 -3.42
C VAL A 179 27.00 8.16 -2.32
N ARG A 180 26.42 8.36 -1.13
CA ARG A 180 26.63 7.47 0.01
C ARG A 180 26.05 6.09 -0.22
N ILE A 181 24.83 6.01 -0.74
CA ILE A 181 24.19 4.72 -1.03
C ILE A 181 24.97 3.97 -2.11
N ARG A 182 25.41 4.66 -3.17
CA ARG A 182 26.25 4.08 -4.23
C ARG A 182 27.56 3.55 -3.66
N ASP A 183 28.27 4.35 -2.88
CA ASP A 183 29.59 3.98 -2.36
C ASP A 183 29.48 2.82 -1.36
N HIS A 184 28.41 2.79 -0.57
CA HIS A 184 28.11 1.67 0.32
C HIS A 184 27.73 0.39 -0.45
N LEU A 185 26.88 0.49 -1.49
CA LEU A 185 26.58 -0.64 -2.36
C LEU A 185 27.85 -1.17 -3.05
N ARG A 186 28.75 -0.31 -3.51
CA ARG A 186 30.03 -0.72 -4.09
C ARG A 186 30.93 -1.42 -3.08
N PHE A 187 30.94 -0.97 -1.82
CA PHE A 187 31.67 -1.64 -0.76
C PHE A 187 31.11 -3.05 -0.50
N LEU A 188 29.79 -3.22 -0.49
CA LEU A 188 29.17 -4.52 -0.36
C LEU A 188 29.39 -5.41 -1.58
N GLU A 189 29.36 -4.86 -2.80
CA GLU A 189 29.70 -5.60 -4.02
C GLU A 189 31.13 -6.16 -3.99
N GLN A 190 32.07 -5.47 -3.32
CA GLN A 190 33.44 -5.97 -3.13
C GLN A 190 33.51 -7.15 -2.15
N GLN A 191 32.58 -7.24 -1.21
CA GLN A 191 32.50 -8.34 -0.25
C GLN A 191 31.72 -9.52 -0.81
N ASP A 192 30.55 -9.26 -1.40
CA ASP A 192 29.66 -10.25 -2.00
C ASP A 192 28.87 -9.65 -3.17
N GLN A 193 29.40 -9.82 -4.38
CA GLN A 193 28.75 -9.38 -5.61
C GLN A 193 27.42 -10.11 -5.87
N VAL A 194 27.29 -11.36 -5.43
CA VAL A 194 26.11 -12.18 -5.71
C VAL A 194 24.93 -11.68 -4.89
N ALA A 195 25.16 -11.39 -3.60
CA ALA A 195 24.14 -10.83 -2.72
C ALA A 195 23.56 -9.51 -3.23
N VAL A 196 24.40 -8.57 -3.67
CA VAL A 196 23.92 -7.27 -4.21
C VAL A 196 23.10 -7.45 -5.48
N ARG A 197 23.50 -8.36 -6.37
CA ARG A 197 22.71 -8.69 -7.57
C ARG A 197 21.36 -9.32 -7.24
N ILE A 198 21.33 -10.20 -6.23
CA ILE A 198 20.08 -10.80 -5.75
C ILE A 198 19.14 -9.69 -5.24
N LEU A 199 19.64 -8.76 -4.44
CA LEU A 199 18.87 -7.61 -3.97
C LEU A 199 18.27 -6.79 -5.13
N GLN A 200 19.11 -6.36 -6.08
CA GLN A 200 18.66 -5.59 -7.24
C GLN A 200 17.55 -6.32 -8.00
N ASN A 201 17.71 -7.64 -8.22
CA ASN A 201 16.73 -8.47 -8.89
C ASN A 201 15.43 -8.60 -8.09
N GLN A 202 15.50 -8.70 -6.76
CA GLN A 202 14.31 -8.77 -5.91
C GLN A 202 13.51 -7.47 -5.92
N ILE A 203 14.18 -6.33 -5.77
CA ILE A 203 13.54 -5.01 -5.89
C ILE A 203 12.90 -4.87 -7.25
N LYS A 204 13.63 -5.19 -8.32
CA LYS A 204 13.11 -5.13 -9.69
C LYS A 204 11.91 -6.04 -9.88
N THR A 205 11.97 -7.28 -9.41
CA THR A 205 10.87 -8.23 -9.55
C THR A 205 9.63 -7.77 -8.79
N PHE A 206 9.78 -7.32 -7.55
CA PHE A 206 8.67 -6.80 -6.76
C PHE A 206 8.07 -5.52 -7.38
N TYR A 207 8.92 -4.61 -7.84
CA TYR A 207 8.48 -3.43 -8.61
C TYR A 207 7.65 -3.83 -9.84
N LEU A 208 8.13 -4.77 -10.65
CA LEU A 208 7.44 -5.21 -11.86
C LEU A 208 6.06 -5.80 -11.54
N GLU A 209 5.95 -6.60 -10.48
CA GLU A 209 4.65 -7.10 -10.01
C GLU A 209 3.72 -5.98 -9.54
N MET A 210 4.22 -5.02 -8.76
CA MET A 210 3.41 -3.88 -8.31
C MET A 210 2.97 -3.00 -9.49
N SER A 211 3.83 -2.78 -10.48
CA SER A 211 3.50 -2.02 -11.69
C SER A 211 2.50 -2.75 -12.58
N LYS A 212 2.57 -4.08 -12.64
CA LYS A 212 1.60 -4.91 -13.36
C LYS A 212 0.23 -4.86 -12.70
N GLN A 213 0.19 -4.82 -11.36
CA GLN A 213 -1.04 -4.72 -10.59
C GLN A 213 -1.65 -3.31 -10.61
N ASN A 214 -0.82 -2.26 -10.72
CA ASN A 214 -1.23 -0.86 -10.60
C ASN A 214 -0.78 -0.02 -11.81
N PRO A 215 -1.27 -0.31 -13.03
CA PRO A 215 -0.80 0.34 -14.24
C PRO A 215 -1.08 1.85 -14.20
N GLY A 216 -0.06 2.66 -14.49
CA GLY A 216 -0.17 4.12 -14.57
C GLY A 216 -0.18 4.86 -13.23
N ASN A 217 -0.20 4.17 -12.08
CA ASN A 217 -0.15 4.79 -10.75
C ASN A 217 1.23 4.61 -10.11
N LYS A 218 2.22 5.38 -10.57
CA LYS A 218 3.61 5.30 -10.11
C LYS A 218 3.77 5.75 -8.66
N ASP A 219 2.91 6.65 -8.14
CA ASP A 219 2.89 6.99 -6.70
C ASP A 219 2.61 5.76 -5.83
N LEU A 220 1.58 5.00 -6.18
CA LEU A 220 1.18 3.81 -5.43
C LEU A 220 2.26 2.72 -5.52
N VAL A 221 2.78 2.47 -6.73
CA VAL A 221 3.87 1.52 -6.94
C VAL A 221 5.10 1.87 -6.12
N PHE A 222 5.53 3.14 -6.12
CA PHE A 222 6.67 3.59 -5.32
C PHE A 222 6.46 3.33 -3.82
N ASN A 223 5.27 3.67 -3.31
CA ASN A 223 4.95 3.48 -1.90
C ASN A 223 4.87 2.00 -1.52
N TYR A 224 4.37 1.12 -2.41
CA TYR A 224 4.40 -0.33 -2.16
C TYR A 224 5.83 -0.88 -2.12
N VAL A 225 6.72 -0.46 -3.04
CA VAL A 225 8.13 -0.88 -3.03
C VAL A 225 8.82 -0.42 -1.75
N ALA A 226 8.64 0.84 -1.36
CA ALA A 226 9.22 1.37 -0.12
C ALA A 226 8.68 0.67 1.13
N GLN A 227 7.38 0.39 1.18
CA GLN A 227 6.77 -0.34 2.30
C GLN A 227 7.30 -1.77 2.38
N TRP A 228 7.43 -2.46 1.24
CA TRP A 228 8.00 -3.81 1.20
C TRP A 228 9.44 -3.85 1.70
N ILE A 229 10.29 -2.91 1.28
CA ILE A 229 11.67 -2.78 1.79
C ILE A 229 11.66 -2.54 3.30
N SER A 230 10.81 -1.63 3.79
CA SER A 230 10.68 -1.29 5.22
C SER A 230 10.27 -2.49 6.06
N ASP A 231 9.20 -3.18 5.66
CA ASP A 231 8.64 -4.33 6.37
C ASP A 231 9.62 -5.50 6.41
N ARG A 232 10.32 -5.75 5.30
CA ARG A 232 11.25 -6.87 5.19
C ARG A 232 12.54 -6.68 5.97
N ALA A 233 13.06 -5.46 5.98
CA ALA A 233 14.29 -5.17 6.71
C ALA A 233 14.06 -4.80 8.18
N GLY A 234 12.80 -4.57 8.58
CA GLY A 234 12.46 -4.06 9.91
C GLY A 234 13.02 -2.65 10.15
N LYS A 235 13.04 -1.81 9.11
CA LYS A 235 13.65 -0.47 9.14
C LYS A 235 12.61 0.62 8.91
N PRO A 236 12.87 1.86 9.36
CA PRO A 236 11.92 2.96 9.18
C PRO A 236 11.56 3.19 7.69
N ILE A 237 10.28 3.47 7.43
CA ILE A 237 9.77 3.75 6.07
C ILE A 237 10.53 4.89 5.38
N LEU A 238 11.03 5.87 6.14
CA LEU A 238 11.83 6.97 5.60
C LEU A 238 13.13 6.47 4.94
N ALA A 239 13.86 5.57 5.60
CA ALA A 239 15.08 4.97 5.04
C ALA A 239 14.76 4.13 3.80
N ALA A 240 13.66 3.37 3.85
CA ALA A 240 13.22 2.57 2.71
C ALA A 240 12.81 3.42 1.50
N LYS A 241 12.16 4.57 1.71
CA LYS A 241 11.86 5.54 0.64
C LYS A 241 13.12 6.16 0.03
N VAL A 242 14.13 6.45 0.84
CA VAL A 242 15.43 6.92 0.35
C VAL A 242 16.08 5.85 -0.55
N LEU A 243 16.13 4.60 -0.09
CA LEU A 243 16.68 3.49 -0.88
C LEU A 243 15.88 3.25 -2.17
N THR A 244 14.54 3.31 -2.10
CA THR A 244 13.68 3.18 -3.30
C THR A 244 13.97 4.31 -4.30
N SER A 245 14.18 5.54 -3.81
CA SER A 245 14.54 6.69 -4.66
C SER A 245 15.87 6.48 -5.39
N PHE A 246 16.84 5.83 -4.74
CA PHE A 246 18.11 5.43 -5.36
C PHE A 246 17.91 4.43 -6.50
N PHE A 247 17.07 3.41 -6.31
CA PHE A 247 16.78 2.41 -7.35
C PHE A 247 15.92 2.95 -8.51
N VAL A 248 15.15 4.01 -8.29
CA VAL A 248 14.51 4.76 -9.39
C VAL A 248 15.56 5.36 -10.32
N GLN A 249 16.67 5.88 -9.77
CA GLN A 249 17.74 6.44 -10.57
C GLN A 249 18.54 5.35 -11.33
N ASN A 250 18.91 4.25 -10.67
CA ASN A 250 19.78 3.22 -11.26
C ASN A 250 19.09 2.23 -12.21
N CYS A 251 17.78 2.39 -12.46
CA CYS A 251 16.99 1.61 -13.42
C CYS A 251 16.50 0.23 -12.96
N GLU A 252 16.38 0.04 -11.66
CA GLU A 252 15.71 -1.10 -11.06
C GLU A 252 14.23 -0.82 -10.77
N VAL A 253 13.84 0.47 -10.72
CA VAL A 253 12.44 0.93 -10.57
C VAL A 253 12.10 1.98 -11.62
N PHE A 254 10.97 1.78 -12.31
CA PHE A 254 10.47 2.56 -13.45
C PHE A 254 11.38 2.56 -14.69
N ASP A 255 10.80 2.17 -15.82
CA ASP A 255 11.42 2.35 -17.13
C ASP A 255 11.09 3.75 -17.69
N VAL A 256 11.88 4.19 -18.66
CA VAL A 256 11.55 5.42 -19.40
C VAL A 256 10.36 5.10 -20.31
N ASP A 257 9.26 5.85 -20.15
CA ASP A 257 8.08 5.68 -21.00
C ASP A 257 8.51 5.84 -22.48
N PRO A 258 8.19 4.88 -23.37
CA PRO A 258 8.42 5.07 -24.80
C PRO A 258 7.53 6.22 -25.26
N ASN A 259 8.18 7.28 -25.80
CA ASN A 259 7.49 8.43 -26.36
C ASN A 259 6.54 8.03 -27.49
#